data_AF-A0A946S8P1-F1
#
_entry.id   AF-A0A946S8P1-F1
#
_cell.length_a   1.000
_cell.length_b   1.000
_cell.length_c   1.000
_cell.angle_alpha   90.00
_cell.angle_beta   90.00
_cell.angle_gamma   90.00
#
_symmetry.space_group_name_H-M   'P 1'
#
loop_
_entity.id
_entity.type
_entity.pdbx_description
1 polymer ?
#
loop_
_entity_poly.entity_id
_entity_poly.type
_entity_poly.pdbx_seq_one_letter_code
_entity_poly.pdbx_strand_id
1 'polypeptide(L)'
;MVNFKDRINLRITKWFLARERNSLRNRKSCNLRYAKHVGLIYLERDFEFRKTIVDLSKHLKEELDVKNVSILSYVDTEAKDTPRWLVKKLSSGYFCKSDLNWFSKPTTEVVNFTEIEFDILIDLELAPVFPLKFVLKSSKAKMKVGPEQVDCPNDYDITIGRSRDSEKDEMKVWQEQTERTFKFITQENIR
;
A
#
# COMPACT_ATOMS: atom_id res chain seq x y z
N MET A 1 -1.05 14.12 22.43
CA MET A 1 0.39 14.41 22.67
C MET A 1 1.14 13.09 22.53
N VAL A 2 2.00 12.93 21.51
CA VAL A 2 2.73 11.67 21.27
C VAL A 2 3.73 11.41 22.40
N ASN A 3 3.68 10.23 23.02
CA ASN A 3 4.51 9.90 24.19
C ASN A 3 6.00 9.81 23.79
N PHE A 4 6.91 10.11 24.72
CA PHE A 4 8.35 9.99 24.52
C PHE A 4 8.77 8.60 24.04
N LYS A 5 8.15 7.54 24.57
CA LYS A 5 8.37 6.15 24.12
C LYS A 5 8.03 5.97 22.64
N ASP A 6 6.91 6.53 22.19
CA ASP A 6 6.48 6.45 20.79
C ASP A 6 7.46 7.18 19.87
N ARG A 7 8.04 8.31 20.32
CA ARG A 7 9.07 9.04 19.56
C ARG A 7 10.36 8.23 19.40
N ILE A 8 10.78 7.51 20.44
CA ILE A 8 11.95 6.62 20.35
C ILE A 8 11.64 5.46 19.41
N ASN A 9 10.51 4.80 19.60
CA ASN A 9 10.09 3.68 18.75
C ASN A 9 10.01 4.12 17.28
N LEU A 10 9.42 5.28 17.00
CA LEU A 10 9.36 5.84 15.65
C LEU A 10 10.74 6.04 15.02
N ARG A 11 11.71 6.55 15.78
CA ARG A 11 13.09 6.72 15.29
C ARG A 11 13.73 5.37 14.99
N ILE A 12 13.52 4.38 15.86
CA ILE A 12 14.04 3.03 15.67
C ILE A 12 13.40 2.38 14.43
N THR A 13 12.08 2.44 14.30
CA THR A 13 11.34 1.96 13.13
C THR A 13 11.85 2.61 11.84
N LYS A 14 12.01 3.94 11.80
CA LYS A 14 12.59 4.65 10.65
C LYS A 14 14.00 4.16 10.33
N TRP A 15 14.84 3.96 11.36
CA TRP A 15 16.21 3.47 11.19
C TRP A 15 16.27 2.06 10.61
N PHE A 16 15.42 1.14 11.09
CA PHE A 16 15.30 -0.22 10.53
C PHE A 16 14.73 -0.20 9.12
N LEU A 17 13.66 0.57 8.87
CA LEU A 17 13.05 0.69 7.55
C LEU A 17 14.04 1.25 6.52
N ALA A 18 14.86 2.24 6.88
CA ALA A 18 15.89 2.80 6.00
C ALA A 18 16.97 1.75 5.63
N ARG A 19 17.23 0.79 6.51
CA ARG A 19 18.17 -0.32 6.31
C ARG A 19 17.54 -1.54 5.65
N GLU A 20 16.22 -1.63 5.61
CA GLU A 20 15.52 -2.68 4.89
C GLU A 20 15.92 -2.59 3.42
N ARG A 21 16.59 -3.63 2.94
CA ARG A 21 17.02 -3.68 1.54
C ARG A 21 15.76 -3.80 0.69
N ASN A 22 15.65 -2.93 -0.31
CA ASN A 22 14.70 -3.18 -1.38
C ASN A 22 14.95 -4.57 -1.95
N SER A 23 13.88 -5.31 -2.20
CA SER A 23 13.95 -6.61 -2.84
C SER A 23 14.75 -6.51 -4.15
N LEU A 24 15.53 -7.55 -4.43
CA LEU A 24 16.05 -7.75 -5.77
C LEU A 24 14.86 -8.07 -6.67
N ARG A 25 14.51 -7.11 -7.53
CA ARG A 25 13.32 -7.15 -8.38
C ARG A 25 13.67 -6.72 -9.79
N ASN A 26 13.03 -7.35 -10.78
CA ASN A 26 13.15 -6.95 -12.17
C ASN A 26 12.31 -5.69 -12.41
N ARG A 27 12.91 -4.51 -12.21
CA ARG A 27 12.21 -3.23 -12.36
C ARG A 27 11.78 -3.05 -13.80
N LYS A 28 10.47 -2.84 -14.00
CA LYS A 28 9.90 -2.59 -15.31
C LYS A 28 8.70 -1.67 -15.15
N SER A 29 8.66 -0.63 -15.97
CA SER A 29 7.50 0.26 -16.02
C SER A 29 6.32 -0.44 -16.69
N CYS A 30 5.10 -0.09 -16.29
CA CYS A 30 3.89 -0.69 -16.84
C CYS A 30 2.75 0.32 -16.81
N ASN A 31 2.21 0.68 -17.97
CA ASN A 31 0.92 1.37 -18.02
C ASN A 31 -0.18 0.41 -17.50
N LEU A 32 -1.07 0.94 -16.66
CA LEU A 32 -2.11 0.15 -15.98
C LEU A 32 -3.03 -0.61 -16.95
N ARG A 33 -3.27 -0.10 -18.16
CA ARG A 33 -4.08 -0.77 -19.20
C ARG A 33 -3.46 -2.07 -19.70
N TYR A 34 -2.17 -2.30 -19.46
CA TYR A 34 -1.46 -3.50 -19.87
C TYR A 34 -1.07 -4.39 -18.68
N ALA A 35 -1.38 -3.96 -17.45
CA ALA A 35 -1.06 -4.69 -16.25
C ALA A 35 -1.94 -5.95 -16.15
N LYS A 36 -1.33 -7.12 -15.95
CA LYS A 36 -2.04 -8.38 -15.75
C LYS A 36 -2.23 -8.69 -14.28
N HIS A 37 -1.28 -8.27 -13.43
CA HIS A 37 -1.37 -8.48 -12.00
C HIS A 37 -1.05 -7.19 -11.22
N VAL A 38 -2.07 -6.65 -10.56
CA VAL A 38 -1.96 -5.45 -9.71
C VAL A 38 -2.08 -5.82 -8.24
N GLY A 39 -1.20 -5.27 -7.41
CA GLY A 39 -1.26 -5.34 -5.96
C GLY A 39 -1.76 -4.01 -5.38
N LEU A 40 -2.65 -4.06 -4.40
CA LEU A 40 -3.09 -2.89 -3.62
C LEU A 40 -2.72 -3.09 -2.15
N ILE A 41 -2.09 -2.08 -1.53
CA ILE A 41 -1.83 -2.04 -0.09
C ILE A 41 -2.43 -0.79 0.55
N TYR A 42 -3.02 -0.94 1.73
CA TYR A 42 -3.70 0.15 2.43
C TYR A 42 -3.87 -0.12 3.94
N LEU A 43 -4.13 0.94 4.71
CA LEU A 43 -4.50 0.88 6.12
C LEU A 43 -6.01 0.71 6.25
N GLU A 44 -6.45 -0.35 6.89
CA GLU A 44 -7.86 -0.61 7.15
C GLU A 44 -8.46 0.44 8.11
N ARG A 45 -9.68 0.89 7.81
CA ARG A 45 -10.34 1.98 8.55
C ARG A 45 -11.70 1.54 9.08
N ASP A 46 -12.64 1.32 8.17
CA ASP A 46 -14.00 0.92 8.47
C ASP A 46 -14.62 0.13 7.32
N PHE A 47 -15.87 -0.30 7.51
CA PHE A 47 -16.60 -1.11 6.53
C PHE A 47 -16.85 -0.37 5.20
N GLU A 48 -17.15 0.93 5.23
CA GLU A 48 -17.42 1.71 4.01
C GLU A 48 -16.14 1.90 3.20
N PHE A 49 -15.03 2.19 3.87
CA PHE A 49 -13.73 2.28 3.23
C PHE A 49 -13.32 0.94 2.59
N ARG A 50 -13.55 -0.18 3.29
CA ARG A 50 -13.33 -1.51 2.74
C ARG A 50 -14.15 -1.74 1.46
N LYS A 51 -15.41 -1.29 1.44
CA LYS A 51 -16.28 -1.36 0.25
C LYS A 51 -15.69 -0.55 -0.91
N THR A 52 -15.20 0.66 -0.65
CA THR A 52 -14.49 1.47 -1.66
C THR A 52 -13.30 0.72 -2.26
N ILE A 53 -12.48 0.04 -1.44
CA ILE A 53 -11.35 -0.76 -1.94
C ILE A 53 -11.81 -1.95 -2.79
N VAL A 54 -12.90 -2.61 -2.40
CA VAL A 54 -13.49 -3.70 -3.18
C VAL A 54 -13.99 -3.20 -4.54
N ASP A 55 -14.66 -2.06 -4.57
CA ASP A 55 -15.17 -1.47 -5.80
C ASP A 55 -14.03 -1.00 -6.71
N LEU A 56 -12.96 -0.43 -6.15
CA LEU A 56 -11.72 -0.15 -6.89
C LEU A 56 -11.14 -1.43 -7.51
N SER A 57 -11.08 -2.53 -6.77
CA SER A 57 -10.61 -3.80 -7.32
C SER A 57 -11.50 -4.36 -8.42
N LYS A 58 -12.81 -4.11 -8.39
CA LYS A 58 -13.72 -4.50 -9.48
C LYS A 58 -13.48 -3.64 -10.70
N HIS A 59 -13.38 -2.32 -10.54
CA HIS A 59 -13.06 -1.40 -11.63
C HIS A 59 -11.78 -1.82 -12.38
N LEU A 60 -10.72 -2.18 -11.66
CA LEU A 60 -9.48 -2.68 -12.29
C LEU A 60 -9.70 -3.94 -13.13
N LYS A 61 -10.53 -4.87 -12.66
CA LYS A 61 -10.79 -6.13 -13.36
C LYS A 61 -11.73 -5.95 -14.55
N GLU A 62 -12.82 -5.23 -14.33
CA GLU A 62 -13.96 -5.17 -15.25
C GLU A 62 -13.76 -4.09 -16.31
N GLU A 63 -13.18 -2.95 -15.96
CA GLU A 63 -13.02 -1.81 -16.89
C GLU A 63 -11.62 -1.72 -17.50
N LEU A 64 -10.59 -2.19 -16.80
CA LEU A 64 -9.19 -2.14 -17.26
C LEU A 64 -8.60 -3.51 -17.64
N ASP A 65 -9.41 -4.58 -17.63
CA ASP A 65 -9.01 -5.96 -17.98
C ASP A 65 -7.81 -6.51 -17.18
N VAL A 66 -7.62 -6.04 -15.93
CA VAL A 66 -6.58 -6.55 -15.03
C VAL A 66 -6.97 -7.94 -14.55
N LYS A 67 -6.30 -8.97 -15.06
CA LYS A 67 -6.61 -10.39 -14.78
C LYS A 67 -6.62 -10.73 -13.28
N ASN A 68 -5.62 -10.25 -12.56
CA ASN A 68 -5.45 -10.53 -11.14
C ASN A 68 -5.28 -9.23 -10.36
N VAL A 69 -6.11 -9.05 -9.34
CA VAL A 69 -5.93 -7.98 -8.33
C VAL A 69 -5.78 -8.65 -6.98
N SER A 70 -4.63 -8.44 -6.35
CA SER A 70 -4.35 -8.89 -4.99
C SER A 70 -4.36 -7.71 -4.04
N ILE A 71 -4.95 -7.90 -2.87
CA ILE A 71 -5.12 -6.86 -1.86
C ILE A 71 -4.48 -7.31 -0.56
N LEU A 72 -3.74 -6.43 0.10
CA LEU A 72 -3.25 -6.65 1.46
C LEU A 72 -3.48 -5.40 2.31
N SER A 73 -4.28 -5.52 3.37
CA SER A 73 -4.47 -4.43 4.33
C SER A 73 -3.66 -4.61 5.62
N TYR A 74 -3.30 -3.49 6.24
CA TYR A 74 -2.86 -3.46 7.62
C TYR A 74 -4.02 -3.05 8.53
N VAL A 75 -4.25 -3.77 9.62
CA VAL A 75 -5.26 -3.43 10.63
C VAL A 75 -4.54 -2.97 11.89
N ASP A 76 -4.79 -1.74 12.34
CA ASP A 76 -4.14 -1.16 13.52
C ASP A 76 -4.73 -1.66 14.87
N THR A 77 -5.10 -2.95 14.94
CA THR A 77 -5.62 -3.60 16.14
C THR A 77 -4.95 -4.96 16.36
N GLU A 78 -5.15 -5.57 17.52
CA GLU A 78 -4.73 -6.94 17.78
C GLU A 78 -5.63 -7.93 17.04
N ALA A 79 -5.13 -9.13 16.70
CA ALA A 79 -5.90 -10.13 15.96
C ALA A 79 -7.29 -10.43 16.55
N LYS A 80 -7.39 -10.50 17.87
CA LYS A 80 -8.65 -10.76 18.60
C LYS A 80 -9.69 -9.64 18.44
N ASP A 81 -9.23 -8.43 18.13
CA ASP A 81 -10.03 -7.22 17.98
C ASP A 81 -10.22 -6.85 16.51
N THR A 82 -9.83 -7.75 15.58
CA THR A 82 -10.06 -7.54 14.15
C THR A 82 -11.54 -7.66 13.81
N PRO A 83 -12.07 -6.82 12.90
CA PRO A 83 -13.48 -6.88 12.57
C PRO A 83 -13.87 -8.20 11.89
N ARG A 84 -15.01 -8.77 12.29
CA ARG A 84 -15.50 -10.06 11.77
C ARG A 84 -15.76 -10.06 10.26
N TRP A 85 -16.03 -8.91 9.66
CA TRP A 85 -16.22 -8.77 8.21
C TRP A 85 -14.90 -8.87 7.42
N LEU A 86 -13.76 -8.74 8.10
CA LEU A 86 -12.45 -8.85 7.48
C LEU A 86 -12.03 -10.32 7.42
N VAL A 87 -12.37 -10.96 6.29
CA VAL A 87 -12.06 -12.37 6.04
C VAL A 87 -10.91 -12.47 5.04
N LYS A 88 -9.90 -13.28 5.38
CA LYS A 88 -8.80 -13.62 4.48
C LYS A 88 -9.33 -14.47 3.32
N LYS A 89 -9.00 -14.07 2.10
CA LYS A 89 -9.36 -14.73 0.83
C LYS A 89 -8.09 -14.94 0.00
N LEU A 90 -8.17 -15.81 -1.01
CA LEU A 90 -7.02 -16.15 -1.87
C LEU A 90 -6.33 -14.91 -2.48
N SER A 91 -7.10 -13.90 -2.88
CA SER A 91 -6.62 -12.65 -3.46
C SER A 91 -6.72 -11.43 -2.53
N SER A 92 -7.10 -11.62 -1.27
CA SER A 92 -7.24 -10.51 -0.31
C SER A 92 -6.82 -10.98 1.08
N GLY A 93 -5.68 -10.49 1.56
CA GLY A 93 -5.19 -10.73 2.90
C GLY A 93 -5.30 -9.50 3.79
N TYR A 94 -5.03 -9.70 5.07
CA TYR A 94 -4.68 -8.63 6.00
C TYR A 94 -3.64 -9.14 6.99
N PHE A 95 -2.95 -8.22 7.63
CA PHE A 95 -2.12 -8.47 8.81
C PHE A 95 -2.38 -7.35 9.84
N CYS A 96 -2.08 -7.63 11.11
CA CYS A 96 -2.46 -6.77 12.22
C CYS A 96 -1.32 -6.59 13.22
N LYS A 97 -1.55 -5.92 14.36
CA LYS A 97 -0.48 -5.60 15.34
C LYS A 97 0.24 -6.85 15.85
N SER A 98 -0.48 -7.94 16.08
CA SER A 98 0.10 -9.20 16.55
C SER A 98 1.01 -9.88 15.52
N ASP A 99 0.96 -9.46 14.24
CA ASP A 99 1.81 -9.97 13.16
C ASP A 99 3.09 -9.13 12.98
N LEU A 100 3.28 -8.10 13.82
CA LEU A 100 4.43 -7.21 13.79
C LEU A 100 5.43 -7.57 14.87
N ASN A 101 6.71 -7.39 14.57
CA ASN A 101 7.71 -7.30 15.62
C ASN A 101 7.71 -5.92 16.29
N TRP A 102 8.55 -5.76 17.31
CA TRP A 102 8.62 -4.56 18.14
C TRP A 102 8.98 -3.26 17.37
N PHE A 103 9.52 -3.35 16.15
CA PHE A 103 9.82 -2.19 15.29
C PHE A 103 8.90 -2.09 14.06
N SER A 104 7.70 -2.68 14.14
CA SER A 104 6.64 -2.59 13.11
C SER A 104 6.90 -3.37 11.82
N LYS A 105 7.88 -4.28 11.79
CA LYS A 105 8.11 -5.15 10.63
C LYS A 105 7.21 -6.40 10.71
N PRO A 106 6.47 -6.74 9.64
CA PRO A 106 5.67 -7.97 9.59
C PRO A 106 6.53 -9.23 9.65
N THR A 107 6.08 -10.27 10.35
CA THR A 107 6.90 -11.47 10.63
C THR A 107 6.58 -12.70 9.78
N THR A 108 5.32 -12.96 9.40
CA THR A 108 4.95 -14.25 8.78
C THR A 108 3.96 -14.14 7.61
N GLU A 109 2.79 -13.52 7.79
CA GLU A 109 1.72 -13.61 6.77
C GLU A 109 1.96 -12.76 5.51
N VAL A 110 2.91 -11.82 5.57
CA VAL A 110 3.16 -10.90 4.46
C VAL A 110 4.15 -11.45 3.44
N VAL A 111 4.93 -12.48 3.80
CA VAL A 111 6.00 -13.03 2.93
C VAL A 111 5.45 -13.46 1.58
N ASN A 112 4.36 -14.22 1.57
CA ASN A 112 3.74 -14.71 0.33
C ASN A 112 3.29 -13.55 -0.59
N PHE A 113 2.76 -12.47 -0.01
CA PHE A 113 2.36 -11.29 -0.79
C PHE A 113 3.57 -10.56 -1.37
N THR A 114 4.66 -10.46 -0.60
CA THR A 114 5.89 -9.79 -1.07
C THR A 114 6.62 -10.55 -2.17
N GLU A 115 6.45 -11.88 -2.25
CA GLU A 115 7.05 -12.71 -3.28
C GLU A 115 6.34 -12.62 -4.65
N ILE A 116 5.15 -12.04 -4.69
CA ILE A 116 4.40 -11.88 -5.95
C ILE A 116 5.08 -10.81 -6.83
N GLU A 117 5.37 -11.18 -8.07
CA GLU A 117 5.91 -10.28 -9.10
C GLU A 117 4.79 -9.47 -9.78
N PHE A 118 4.14 -8.59 -9.02
CA PHE A 118 3.14 -7.68 -9.56
C PHE A 118 3.70 -6.88 -10.75
N ASP A 119 2.89 -6.64 -11.77
CA ASP A 119 3.22 -5.65 -12.78
C ASP A 119 3.23 -4.26 -12.14
N ILE A 120 2.25 -3.99 -11.26
CA ILE A 120 2.14 -2.75 -10.49
C ILE A 120 1.72 -3.05 -9.05
N LEU A 121 2.46 -2.57 -8.06
CA LEU A 121 2.05 -2.51 -6.66
C LEU A 121 1.75 -1.05 -6.29
N ILE A 122 0.54 -0.80 -5.79
CA ILE A 122 0.05 0.55 -5.47
C ILE A 122 -0.12 0.68 -3.95
N ASP A 123 0.62 1.61 -3.35
CA ASP A 123 0.42 2.09 -1.98
C ASP A 123 -0.62 3.20 -1.99
N LEU A 124 -1.74 2.97 -1.32
CA LEU A 124 -2.86 3.90 -1.29
C LEU A 124 -2.76 4.90 -0.13
N GLU A 125 -1.73 4.84 0.72
CA GLU A 125 -1.67 5.69 1.91
C GLU A 125 -1.01 7.05 1.66
N LEU A 126 -1.71 8.14 2.01
CA LEU A 126 -1.21 9.52 1.89
C LEU A 126 0.01 9.80 2.76
N ALA A 127 0.11 9.10 3.90
CA ALA A 127 1.19 9.23 4.85
C ALA A 127 1.86 7.86 5.10
N PRO A 128 3.12 7.83 5.55
CA PRO A 128 3.81 6.56 5.78
C PRO A 128 3.12 5.72 6.86
N VAL A 129 2.67 4.53 6.47
CA VAL A 129 2.23 3.47 7.38
C VAL A 129 3.36 2.44 7.44
N PHE A 130 4.17 2.49 8.50
CA PHE A 130 5.44 1.73 8.57
C PHE A 130 5.31 0.24 8.29
N PRO A 131 4.30 -0.48 8.82
CA PRO A 131 4.14 -1.88 8.49
C PRO A 131 3.97 -2.12 6.98
N LEU A 132 3.15 -1.29 6.31
CA LEU A 132 2.99 -1.32 4.85
C LEU A 132 4.28 -0.91 4.11
N LYS A 133 5.10 -0.02 4.67
CA LYS A 133 6.41 0.32 4.08
C LYS A 133 7.38 -0.84 4.06
N PHE A 134 7.40 -1.66 5.10
CA PHE A 134 8.17 -2.91 5.07
C PHE A 134 7.67 -3.84 3.96
N VAL A 135 6.34 -3.97 3.79
CA VAL A 135 5.76 -4.75 2.67
C VAL A 135 6.21 -4.18 1.32
N LEU A 136 6.07 -2.87 1.15
CA LEU A 136 6.40 -2.17 -0.07
C LEU A 136 7.87 -2.40 -0.45
N LYS A 137 8.81 -2.24 0.48
CA LYS A 137 10.25 -2.47 0.23
C LYS A 137 10.57 -3.92 -0.12
N SER A 138 9.97 -4.86 0.62
CA SER A 138 10.18 -6.30 0.43
C SER A 138 9.51 -6.86 -0.81
N SER A 139 8.50 -6.20 -1.37
CA SER A 139 7.76 -6.71 -2.54
C SER A 139 8.62 -6.81 -3.80
N LYS A 140 8.50 -7.92 -4.54
CA LYS A 140 9.12 -8.16 -5.86
C LYS A 140 8.40 -7.48 -7.04
N ALA A 141 7.44 -6.59 -6.78
CA ALA A 141 6.73 -5.84 -7.82
C ALA A 141 7.67 -5.16 -8.82
N LYS A 142 7.34 -5.26 -10.11
CA LYS A 142 8.11 -4.66 -11.21
C LYS A 142 8.04 -3.14 -11.19
N MET A 143 6.87 -2.60 -10.83
CA MET A 143 6.66 -1.16 -10.60
C MET A 143 5.97 -0.93 -9.26
N LYS A 144 6.47 0.02 -8.46
CA LYS A 144 5.87 0.46 -7.19
C LYS A 144 5.38 1.90 -7.32
N VAL A 145 4.12 2.15 -6.98
CA VAL A 145 3.45 3.43 -7.17
C VAL A 145 2.85 3.90 -5.85
N GLY A 146 2.91 5.19 -5.57
CA GLY A 146 2.21 5.77 -4.43
C GLY A 146 2.23 7.30 -4.45
N PRO A 147 1.62 7.95 -3.44
CA PRO A 147 1.72 9.38 -3.27
C PRO A 147 3.14 9.79 -2.86
N GLU A 148 3.52 11.02 -3.19
CA GLU A 148 4.76 11.61 -2.72
C GLU A 148 4.79 11.68 -1.18
N GLN A 149 5.86 11.14 -0.59
CA GLN A 149 6.06 11.09 0.86
C GLN A 149 7.48 11.50 1.21
N VAL A 150 7.61 12.63 1.91
CA VAL A 150 8.91 13.26 2.27
C VAL A 150 9.82 12.34 3.08
N ASP A 151 9.24 11.54 3.97
CA ASP A 151 9.98 10.61 4.83
C ASP A 151 10.48 9.35 4.09
N CYS A 152 9.96 9.04 2.90
CA CYS A 152 10.22 7.80 2.17
C CYS A 152 10.36 8.04 0.64
N PRO A 153 11.24 8.95 0.18
CA PRO A 153 11.23 9.44 -1.20
C PRO A 153 11.67 8.39 -2.24
N ASN A 154 12.45 7.39 -1.84
CA ASN A 154 13.07 6.41 -2.74
C ASN A 154 12.37 5.04 -2.76
N ASP A 155 11.18 4.94 -2.14
CA ASP A 155 10.48 3.65 -2.00
C ASP A 155 9.63 3.30 -3.22
N TYR A 156 9.41 4.27 -4.12
CA TYR A 156 8.54 4.16 -5.28
C TYR A 156 9.32 4.35 -6.59
N ASP A 157 8.81 3.73 -7.66
CA ASP A 157 9.25 4.02 -9.03
C ASP A 157 8.47 5.20 -9.63
N ILE A 158 7.21 5.38 -9.22
CA ILE A 158 6.36 6.51 -9.61
C ILE A 158 5.73 7.10 -8.34
N THR A 159 5.92 8.41 -8.16
CA THR A 159 5.30 9.20 -7.10
C THR A 159 4.38 10.25 -7.68
N ILE A 160 3.19 10.41 -7.11
CA ILE A 160 2.24 11.45 -7.53
C ILE A 160 2.19 12.54 -6.46
N GLY A 161 2.56 13.76 -6.84
CA GLY A 161 2.55 14.92 -5.96
C GLY A 161 1.14 15.25 -5.45
N ARG A 162 1.05 15.72 -4.20
CA ARG A 162 -0.22 16.09 -3.56
C ARG A 162 -0.80 17.36 -4.18
N SER A 163 -2.13 17.46 -4.22
CA SER A 163 -2.78 18.73 -4.59
C SER A 163 -2.48 19.80 -3.54
N ARG A 164 -2.45 21.07 -3.95
CA ARG A 164 -2.29 22.22 -3.05
C ARG A 164 -3.61 22.72 -2.48
N ASP A 165 -4.70 22.02 -2.76
CA ASP A 165 -6.05 22.42 -2.36
C ASP A 165 -6.21 22.44 -0.83
N SER A 166 -7.02 23.38 -0.35
CA SER A 166 -7.28 23.57 1.09
C SER A 166 -8.33 22.60 1.65
N GLU A 167 -8.63 21.51 0.95
CA GLU A 167 -9.57 20.50 1.44
C GLU A 167 -9.03 19.89 2.74
N LYS A 168 -9.88 19.87 3.76
CA LYS A 168 -9.54 19.41 5.11
C LYS A 168 -10.09 18.02 5.39
N ASP A 169 -11.07 17.56 4.60
CA ASP A 169 -11.59 16.20 4.68
C ASP A 169 -10.55 15.20 4.18
N GLU A 170 -9.94 14.47 5.11
CA GLU A 170 -8.89 13.49 4.82
C GLU A 170 -9.35 12.40 3.84
N MET A 171 -10.63 12.01 3.88
CA MET A 171 -11.16 10.98 2.99
C MET A 171 -11.29 11.50 1.56
N LYS A 172 -11.75 12.74 1.37
CA LYS A 172 -11.80 13.36 0.04
C LYS A 172 -10.41 13.56 -0.54
N VAL A 173 -9.46 14.04 0.28
CA VAL A 173 -8.06 14.19 -0.15
C VAL A 173 -7.49 12.82 -0.56
N TRP A 174 -7.83 11.75 0.16
CA TRP A 174 -7.43 10.39 -0.18
C TRP A 174 -8.06 9.92 -1.51
N GLN A 175 -9.36 10.17 -1.72
CA GLN A 175 -10.07 9.81 -2.95
C GLN A 175 -9.48 10.53 -4.16
N GLU A 176 -9.34 11.86 -4.09
CA GLU A 176 -8.75 12.68 -5.15
C GLU A 176 -7.33 12.25 -5.49
N GLN A 177 -6.49 11.98 -4.47
CA GLN A 177 -5.13 11.51 -4.70
C GLN A 177 -5.10 10.13 -5.35
N THR A 178 -6.00 9.24 -4.95
CA THR A 178 -6.14 7.89 -5.53
C THR A 178 -6.54 8.01 -6.99
N GLU A 179 -7.60 8.75 -7.31
CA GLU A 179 -8.05 9.00 -8.69
C GLU A 179 -6.95 9.60 -9.57
N ARG A 180 -6.24 10.61 -9.08
CA ARG A 180 -5.10 11.22 -9.80
C ARG A 180 -4.01 10.20 -10.08
N THR A 181 -3.73 9.31 -9.13
CA THR A 181 -2.74 8.24 -9.29
C THR A 181 -3.16 7.27 -10.38
N PHE A 182 -4.38 6.74 -10.32
CA PHE A 182 -4.92 5.83 -11.33
C PHE A 182 -4.98 6.48 -12.72
N LYS A 183 -5.43 7.73 -12.80
CA LYS A 183 -5.46 8.50 -14.05
C LYS A 183 -4.07 8.62 -14.66
N PHE A 184 -3.07 8.99 -13.88
CA PHE A 184 -1.69 9.13 -14.35
C PHE A 184 -1.14 7.81 -14.91
N ILE A 185 -1.20 6.73 -14.13
CA ILE A 185 -0.63 5.44 -14.57
C ILE A 185 -1.42 4.76 -15.70
N THR A 186 -2.64 5.23 -15.99
CA THR A 186 -3.49 4.74 -17.09
C THR A 186 -3.32 5.55 -18.37
N GLN A 187 -3.14 6.87 -18.27
CA GLN A 187 -3.13 7.78 -19.42
C GLN A 187 -1.73 8.09 -19.92
N GLU A 188 -0.72 8.07 -19.04
CA GLU A 188 0.65 8.35 -19.42
C GLU A 188 1.26 7.20 -20.21
N ASN A 189 2.10 7.52 -21.20
CA ASN A 189 2.76 6.56 -22.08
C ASN A 189 3.97 5.90 -21.38
N ILE A 190 3.69 5.23 -20.25
CA ILE A 190 4.66 4.50 -19.42
C ILE A 190 4.99 3.18 -20.14
N ARG A 191 6.21 3.08 -20.70
CA ARG A 191 6.69 1.95 -21.53
C ARG A 191 7.72 1.07 -20.83
#